data_AF-A0A7S1FTK5-F1
#
_entry.id   AF-A0A7S1FTK5-F1
#
_cell.length_a   1.000
_cell.length_b   1.000
_cell.length_c   1.000
_cell.angle_alpha   90.00
_cell.angle_beta   90.00
_cell.angle_gamma   90.00
#
_symmetry.space_group_name_H-M   'P 1'
#
loop_
_entity.id
_entity.type
_entity.pdbx_description
1 polymer ?
#
loop_
_entity_poly.entity_id
_entity_poly.type
_entity_poly.pdbx_seq_one_letter_code
_entity_poly.pdbx_strand_id
1 'polypeptide(L)'
;MIKTQVKNILFNLSKDESHHPKNKYKKLSRHLQRKNYKIRQNKDEIQLEVLESADLVIFGCPRAPFTSSEFNAMKEFVAVGGSIAFFLSDTGETGSIGREHYNSMLTNVNYFLEEYGMSVSSDCVIRTSYYKYRHPKHVYI
;
A
#
# COMPACT_ATOMS: atom_id res chain seq x y z
N MET A 1 -12.60 -29.41 -14.79
CA MET A 1 -12.97 -27.98 -14.62
C MET A 1 -12.21 -27.43 -13.43
N ILE A 2 -11.20 -26.60 -13.66
CA ILE A 2 -10.52 -25.89 -12.57
C ILE A 2 -11.50 -24.78 -12.14
N LYS A 3 -12.07 -24.89 -10.94
CA LYS A 3 -12.81 -23.77 -10.34
C LYS A 3 -11.82 -22.63 -10.18
N THR A 4 -11.93 -21.58 -10.99
CA THR A 4 -11.21 -20.33 -10.74
C THR A 4 -11.69 -19.80 -9.40
N GLN A 5 -10.91 -20.04 -8.33
CA GLN A 5 -11.23 -19.47 -7.03
C GLN A 5 -11.25 -17.95 -7.16
N VAL A 6 -12.34 -17.35 -6.66
CA VAL A 6 -12.47 -15.89 -6.57
C VAL A 6 -11.46 -15.42 -5.53
N LYS A 7 -10.39 -14.75 -5.98
CA LYS A 7 -9.39 -14.19 -5.07
C LYS A 7 -9.93 -12.95 -4.37
N ASN A 8 -9.68 -12.85 -3.08
CA ASN A 8 -10.04 -11.76 -2.20
C ASN A 8 -8.90 -10.75 -2.12
N ILE A 9 -9.19 -9.49 -2.42
CA ILE A 9 -8.26 -8.36 -2.28
C ILE A 9 -8.75 -7.47 -1.15
N LEU A 10 -7.92 -7.28 -0.14
CA LEU A 10 -8.19 -6.44 1.02
C LEU A 10 -7.43 -5.11 0.87
N PHE A 11 -8.15 -4.00 0.86
CA PHE A 11 -7.53 -2.68 1.01
C PHE A 11 -7.53 -2.30 2.49
N ASN A 12 -6.36 -1.99 3.05
CA ASN A 12 -6.29 -1.51 4.42
C ASN A 12 -6.63 0.00 4.49
N LEU A 13 -7.31 0.39 5.57
CA LEU A 13 -7.63 1.78 5.91
C LEU A 13 -7.32 2.12 7.38
N SER A 14 -6.73 1.19 8.14
CA SER A 14 -6.45 1.39 9.57
C SER A 14 -5.27 2.32 9.83
N LYS A 15 -4.45 2.62 8.82
CA LYS A 15 -3.26 3.48 8.91
C LYS A 15 -3.43 4.79 8.17
N ASP A 16 -4.66 5.27 8.07
CA ASP A 16 -5.02 6.53 7.41
C ASP A 16 -4.57 6.57 5.93
N GLU A 17 -4.70 5.44 5.23
CA GLU A 17 -4.33 5.29 3.82
C GLU A 17 -4.99 6.35 2.94
N SER A 18 -4.18 7.10 2.20
CA SER A 18 -4.69 8.16 1.31
C SER A 18 -5.31 7.61 0.01
N HIS A 19 -4.99 6.36 -0.36
CA HIS A 19 -5.50 5.70 -1.56
C HIS A 19 -6.28 4.44 -1.21
N HIS A 20 -7.57 4.41 -1.53
CA HIS A 20 -8.45 3.27 -1.24
C HIS A 20 -9.59 3.19 -2.28
N PRO A 21 -10.40 2.12 -2.36
CA PRO A 21 -11.37 1.95 -3.45
C PRO A 21 -12.39 3.08 -3.62
N LYS A 22 -12.63 3.87 -2.57
CA LYS A 22 -13.50 5.05 -2.59
C LYS A 22 -12.76 6.34 -2.96
N ASN A 23 -11.44 6.41 -2.76
CA ASN A 23 -10.62 7.60 -2.98
C ASN A 23 -9.34 7.27 -3.80
N LYS A 24 -9.14 7.94 -4.93
CA LYS A 24 -8.04 7.73 -5.90
C LYS A 24 -8.01 6.36 -6.60
N TYR A 25 -8.32 5.24 -5.93
CA TYR A 25 -8.33 3.89 -6.52
C TYR A 25 -9.69 3.39 -7.06
N LYS A 26 -10.65 4.29 -7.31
CA LYS A 26 -11.97 3.92 -7.87
C LYS A 26 -11.90 3.23 -9.24
N LYS A 27 -10.95 3.63 -10.10
CA LYS A 27 -10.75 2.98 -11.41
C LYS A 27 -10.11 1.60 -11.26
N LEU A 28 -9.10 1.49 -10.40
CA LEU A 28 -8.42 0.23 -10.08
C LEU A 28 -9.42 -0.79 -9.50
N SER A 29 -10.20 -0.40 -8.50
CA SER A 29 -11.20 -1.28 -7.86
C SER A 29 -12.25 -1.78 -8.87
N ARG A 30 -12.77 -0.89 -9.72
CA ARG A 30 -13.69 -1.28 -10.80
C ARG A 30 -13.03 -2.20 -11.83
N HIS A 31 -11.74 -2.05 -12.11
CA HIS A 31 -11.03 -2.94 -13.02
C HIS A 31 -10.89 -4.34 -12.41
N LEU A 32 -10.46 -4.42 -11.15
CA LEU A 32 -10.32 -5.68 -10.41
C LEU A 32 -11.66 -6.42 -10.26
N GLN A 33 -12.75 -5.72 -9.96
CA GLN A 33 -14.08 -6.32 -9.89
C GLN A 33 -14.52 -6.95 -11.23
N ARG A 34 -14.19 -6.32 -12.38
CA ARG A 34 -14.47 -6.88 -13.72
C ARG A 34 -13.66 -8.12 -14.04
N LYS A 35 -12.55 -8.34 -13.34
CA LYS A 35 -11.71 -9.54 -13.44
C LYS A 35 -12.12 -10.62 -12.43
N ASN A 36 -13.31 -10.49 -11.83
CA ASN A 36 -13.85 -11.39 -10.81
C ASN A 36 -13.04 -11.45 -9.50
N TYR A 37 -12.36 -10.36 -9.12
CA TYR A 37 -11.78 -10.23 -7.78
C TYR A 37 -12.80 -9.66 -6.79
N LYS A 38 -12.87 -10.24 -5.58
CA LYS A 38 -13.71 -9.71 -4.51
C LYS A 38 -12.92 -8.68 -3.71
N ILE A 39 -13.42 -7.45 -3.64
CA ILE A 39 -12.75 -6.35 -2.93
C ILE A 39 -13.38 -6.17 -1.55
N ARG A 40 -12.53 -6.14 -0.53
CA ARG A 40 -12.89 -5.80 0.85
C ARG A 40 -12.07 -4.62 1.35
N GLN A 41 -12.51 -4.03 2.46
CA GLN A 41 -11.84 -2.94 3.14
C GLN A 41 -11.68 -3.32 4.61
N ASN A 42 -10.47 -3.21 5.15
CA ASN A 42 -10.23 -3.31 6.57
C ASN A 42 -10.13 -1.91 7.17
N LYS A 43 -10.87 -1.65 8.24
CA LYS A 43 -10.75 -0.41 9.04
C LYS A 43 -10.26 -0.66 10.45
N ASP A 44 -10.27 -1.92 10.87
CA ASP A 44 -9.91 -2.35 12.20
C ASP A 44 -8.40 -2.59 12.26
N GLU A 45 -7.87 -2.82 13.46
CA GLU A 45 -6.45 -3.11 13.65
C GLU A 45 -6.00 -4.31 12.80
N ILE A 46 -4.75 -4.29 12.36
CA ILE A 46 -4.19 -5.34 11.50
C ILE A 46 -3.91 -6.56 12.36
N GLN A 47 -4.78 -7.56 12.28
CA GLN A 47 -4.63 -8.86 12.95
C GLN A 47 -4.67 -10.00 11.95
N LEU A 48 -4.05 -11.13 12.29
CA LEU A 48 -3.86 -12.26 11.39
C LEU A 48 -5.20 -12.77 10.84
N GLU A 49 -6.22 -12.87 11.69
CA GLU A 49 -7.55 -13.39 11.35
C GLU A 49 -8.22 -12.57 10.24
N VAL A 50 -7.96 -11.25 10.22
CA VAL A 50 -8.47 -10.36 9.19
C VAL A 50 -7.71 -10.57 7.88
N LEU A 51 -6.38 -10.72 7.97
CA LEU A 51 -5.50 -10.88 6.81
C LEU A 51 -5.70 -12.24 6.11
N GLU A 52 -5.86 -13.33 6.87
CA GLU A 52 -6.09 -14.68 6.33
C GLU A 52 -7.34 -14.78 5.44
N SER A 53 -8.29 -13.87 5.60
CA SER A 53 -9.47 -13.81 4.74
C SER A 53 -9.19 -13.31 3.32
N ALA A 54 -7.96 -12.85 3.04
CA ALA A 54 -7.52 -12.24 1.80
C ALA A 54 -6.36 -12.99 1.14
N ASP A 55 -6.30 -12.98 -0.19
CA ASP A 55 -5.14 -13.46 -0.95
C ASP A 55 -4.09 -12.35 -1.14
N LEU A 56 -4.55 -11.10 -1.20
CA LEU A 56 -3.72 -9.92 -1.40
C LEU A 56 -4.19 -8.78 -0.47
N VAL A 57 -3.25 -8.18 0.26
CA VAL A 57 -3.48 -7.00 1.09
C VAL A 57 -2.77 -5.81 0.46
N ILE A 58 -3.49 -4.70 0.29
CA ILE A 58 -2.99 -3.48 -0.34
C ILE A 58 -3.00 -2.34 0.69
N PHE A 59 -1.81 -1.77 0.92
CA PHE A 59 -1.61 -0.55 1.70
C PHE A 59 -1.40 0.62 0.75
N GLY A 60 -2.43 1.45 0.61
CA GLY A 60 -2.44 2.58 -0.32
C GLY A 60 -1.96 3.87 0.34
N CYS A 61 -0.63 4.04 0.41
CA CYS A 61 0.03 5.20 1.02
C CYS A 61 -0.41 5.37 2.49
N PRO A 62 0.00 4.42 3.37
CA PRO A 62 -0.25 4.53 4.80
C PRO A 62 0.43 5.77 5.37
N ARG A 63 -0.21 6.42 6.33
CA ARG A 63 0.22 7.67 6.95
C ARG A 63 0.37 7.55 8.47
N ALA A 64 -0.01 6.43 9.06
CA ALA A 64 0.24 6.13 10.47
C ALA A 64 1.35 5.09 10.63
N PRO A 65 2.05 5.07 11.79
CA PRO A 65 3.00 4.02 12.11
C PRO A 65 2.27 2.69 12.42
N PHE A 66 2.97 1.61 12.15
CA PHE A 66 2.62 0.23 12.50
C PHE A 66 3.26 -0.16 13.83
N THR A 67 2.55 -0.95 14.61
CA THR A 67 3.05 -1.55 15.84
C THR A 67 3.80 -2.86 15.55
N SER A 68 4.57 -3.34 16.52
CA SER A 68 5.26 -4.62 16.39
C SER A 68 4.29 -5.81 16.23
N SER A 69 3.11 -5.75 16.85
CA SER A 69 2.08 -6.80 16.69
C SER A 69 1.55 -6.84 15.26
N GLU A 70 1.29 -5.69 14.64
CA GLU A 70 0.83 -5.62 13.25
C GLU A 70 1.90 -6.09 12.28
N PHE A 71 3.17 -5.76 12.52
CA PHE A 71 4.28 -6.31 11.74
C PHE A 71 4.37 -7.83 11.85
N ASN A 72 4.21 -8.40 13.05
CA ASN A 72 4.21 -9.85 13.23
C ASN A 72 3.04 -10.51 12.48
N ALA A 73 1.83 -9.96 12.58
CA ALA A 73 0.67 -10.45 11.83
C ALA A 73 0.90 -10.42 10.32
N MET A 74 1.53 -9.37 9.78
CA MET A 74 1.90 -9.30 8.37
C MET A 74 2.95 -10.33 7.97
N LYS A 75 3.96 -10.60 8.82
CA LYS A 75 4.97 -11.63 8.58
C LYS A 75 4.35 -13.03 8.54
N GLU A 76 3.49 -13.33 9.51
CA GLU A 76 2.76 -14.61 9.58
C GLU A 76 1.86 -14.79 8.35
N PHE A 77 1.14 -13.75 7.94
CA PHE A 77 0.34 -13.76 6.72
C PHE A 77 1.18 -14.07 5.47
N VAL A 78 2.35 -13.45 5.31
CA VAL A 78 3.26 -13.73 4.19
C VAL A 78 3.82 -15.17 4.27
N ALA A 79 4.12 -15.68 5.48
CA ALA A 79 4.63 -17.03 5.68
C ALA A 79 3.62 -18.12 5.27
N VAL A 80 2.32 -17.86 5.41
CA VAL A 80 1.23 -18.77 4.98
C VAL A 80 0.95 -18.66 3.47
N GLY A 81 1.62 -17.74 2.76
CA GLY A 81 1.50 -17.55 1.31
C GLY A 81 0.61 -16.39 0.89
N GLY A 82 0.19 -15.56 1.85
CA GLY A 82 -0.49 -14.29 1.58
C GLY A 82 0.43 -13.29 0.88
N SER A 83 -0.14 -12.44 0.03
CA SER A 83 0.62 -11.40 -0.69
C SER A 83 0.34 -10.01 -0.11
N ILE A 84 1.37 -9.20 0.04
CA ILE A 84 1.25 -7.80 0.48
C ILE A 84 1.79 -6.88 -0.60
N ALA A 85 1.06 -5.79 -0.87
CA ALA A 85 1.50 -4.71 -1.74
C ALA A 85 1.46 -3.37 -0.99
N PHE A 86 2.62 -2.75 -0.84
CA PHE A 86 2.76 -1.38 -0.35
C PHE A 86 2.89 -0.42 -1.54
N PHE A 87 2.03 0.58 -1.60
CA PHE A 87 2.18 1.73 -2.50
C PHE A 87 2.50 2.95 -1.67
N LEU A 88 3.66 3.55 -1.90
CA LEU A 88 4.14 4.71 -1.16
C LEU A 88 4.30 5.88 -2.12
N SER A 89 4.26 7.10 -1.59
CA SER A 89 4.50 8.31 -2.36
C SER A 89 5.68 9.08 -1.79
N ASP A 90 6.24 9.94 -2.62
CA ASP A 90 7.30 10.85 -2.22
C ASP A 90 6.82 11.88 -1.18
N THR A 91 7.82 12.49 -0.55
CA THR A 91 7.72 13.51 0.48
C THR A 91 7.16 14.83 -0.06
N GLY A 92 5.84 14.93 -0.24
CA GLY A 92 5.11 16.20 -0.34
C GLY A 92 4.45 16.58 0.99
N GLU A 93 3.66 17.66 1.03
CA GLU A 93 2.93 18.18 2.23
C GLU A 93 2.04 17.15 2.97
N THR A 94 1.90 15.93 2.43
CA THR A 94 1.17 14.78 3.00
C THR A 94 1.97 13.47 2.87
N GLY A 95 3.30 13.54 2.83
CA GLY A 95 4.20 12.42 2.56
C GLY A 95 4.26 11.41 3.70
N SER A 96 4.14 10.13 3.35
CA SER A 96 4.25 8.99 4.27
C SER A 96 5.66 8.80 4.84
N ILE A 97 6.70 9.28 4.15
CA ILE A 97 8.11 9.06 4.50
C ILE A 97 8.81 10.41 4.37
N GLY A 98 8.87 11.20 5.46
CA GLY A 98 9.38 12.57 5.42
C GLY A 98 10.16 13.03 6.64
N ARG A 99 11.15 13.90 6.43
CA ARG A 99 12.06 14.39 7.48
C ARG A 99 11.30 14.99 8.68
N GLU A 100 11.86 14.78 9.87
CA GLU A 100 11.38 15.16 11.21
C GLU A 100 10.91 16.63 11.37
N HIS A 101 11.20 17.51 10.43
CA HIS A 101 10.99 18.96 10.54
C HIS A 101 9.72 19.52 9.89
N TYR A 102 8.97 18.72 9.12
CA TYR A 102 7.63 19.09 8.66
C TYR A 102 6.65 18.04 9.17
N ASN A 103 5.58 18.51 9.82
CA ASN A 103 4.50 17.76 10.46
C ASN A 103 3.76 16.82 9.48
N SER A 104 4.48 15.84 8.93
CA SER A 104 4.07 14.91 7.89
C SER A 104 3.98 13.53 8.51
N MET A 105 2.81 12.94 8.35
CA MET A 105 2.36 11.73 9.02
C MET A 105 3.24 10.55 8.56
N LEU A 106 4.20 10.18 9.41
CA LEU A 106 5.30 9.27 9.14
C LEU A 106 4.86 7.81 9.35
N THR A 107 4.90 7.01 8.29
CA THR A 107 4.84 5.56 8.40
C THR A 107 6.24 5.00 8.65
N ASN A 108 6.33 3.95 9.46
CA ASN A 108 7.57 3.24 9.80
C ASN A 108 7.71 1.94 8.98
N VAL A 109 7.14 1.90 7.76
CA VAL A 109 7.08 0.70 6.90
C VAL A 109 8.44 0.10 6.57
N ASN A 110 9.51 0.90 6.54
CA ASN A 110 10.88 0.40 6.26
C ASN A 110 11.33 -0.65 7.27
N TYR A 111 10.89 -0.60 8.54
CA TYR A 111 11.19 -1.65 9.53
C TYR A 111 10.75 -3.04 9.05
N PHE A 112 9.63 -3.13 8.33
CA PHE A 112 9.17 -4.37 7.73
C PHE A 112 9.90 -4.69 6.43
N LEU A 113 10.06 -3.71 5.54
CA LEU A 113 10.66 -3.93 4.22
C LEU A 113 12.13 -4.33 4.29
N GLU A 114 12.89 -3.80 5.26
CA GLU A 114 14.32 -4.06 5.43
C GLU A 114 14.60 -5.54 5.73
N GLU A 115 13.70 -6.23 6.44
CA GLU A 115 13.79 -7.67 6.69
C GLU A 115 13.70 -8.50 5.40
N TYR A 116 13.08 -7.95 4.35
CA TYR A 116 13.00 -8.55 3.01
C TYR A 116 14.03 -7.95 2.04
N GLY A 117 15.01 -7.18 2.54
CA GLY A 117 16.05 -6.55 1.72
C GLY A 117 15.55 -5.40 0.86
N MET A 118 14.40 -4.81 1.19
CA MET A 118 13.82 -3.66 0.50
C MET A 118 13.84 -2.43 1.39
N SER A 119 13.94 -1.24 0.80
CA SER A 119 13.76 0.01 1.54
C SER A 119 13.23 1.09 0.59
N VAL A 120 12.50 2.04 1.15
CA VAL A 120 11.95 3.17 0.40
C VAL A 120 12.72 4.42 0.77
N SER A 121 13.28 5.08 -0.24
CA SER A 121 14.03 6.33 -0.11
C SER A 121 13.08 7.52 0.10
N SER A 122 13.63 8.60 0.65
CA SER A 122 12.93 9.88 0.85
C SER A 122 13.08 10.85 -0.33
N ASP A 123 13.73 10.41 -1.41
CA ASP A 123 13.89 11.16 -2.65
C ASP A 123 12.63 11.13 -3.51
N CYS A 124 12.69 11.82 -4.66
CA CYS A 124 11.62 11.80 -5.64
C CYS A 124 12.20 11.65 -7.05
N VAL A 125 11.53 10.83 -7.86
CA VAL A 125 11.91 10.61 -9.25
C VAL A 125 11.42 11.78 -10.09
N ILE A 126 12.34 12.39 -10.84
CA ILE A 126 12.04 13.46 -11.79
C ILE A 126 12.48 13.04 -13.18
N ARG A 127 11.77 13.59 -14.18
CA ARG A 127 12.15 13.47 -15.58
C ARG A 127 13.50 14.17 -15.86
N THR A 128 14.27 13.61 -16.78
CA THR A 128 15.54 14.21 -17.25
C THR A 128 15.41 14.95 -18.59
N SER A 129 14.34 14.70 -19.34
CA SER A 129 14.05 15.34 -20.63
C SER A 129 12.69 16.03 -20.60
N TYR A 130 12.53 17.14 -21.33
CA TYR A 130 11.27 17.89 -21.40
C TYR A 130 10.16 17.11 -22.12
N TYR A 131 8.90 17.25 -21.68
CA TYR A 131 7.72 16.79 -22.42
C TYR A 131 6.54 17.68 -22.11
N LYS A 132 5.83 18.06 -23.17
CA LYS A 132 4.74 19.01 -23.11
C LYS A 132 3.64 18.50 -22.17
N TYR A 133 3.11 19.39 -21.33
CA TYR A 133 1.95 19.17 -20.45
C TYR A 133 2.13 18.22 -19.25
N ARG A 134 3.33 17.70 -18.98
CA ARG A 134 3.56 16.85 -17.79
C ARG A 134 4.45 17.52 -16.76
N HIS A 135 3.96 17.53 -15.52
CA HIS A 135 4.74 17.92 -14.35
C HIS A 135 6.03 17.08 -14.25
N PRO A 136 7.17 17.64 -13.77
CA PRO A 136 8.42 16.91 -13.66
C PRO A 136 8.39 15.57 -12.92
N LYS A 137 7.50 15.44 -11.93
CA LYS A 137 7.27 14.19 -11.16
C LYS A 137 6.32 13.18 -11.83
N HIS A 138 5.69 13.52 -12.95
CA HIS A 138 4.85 12.59 -13.71
C HIS A 138 5.68 11.91 -14.79
N VAL A 139 6.59 11.05 -14.33
CA VAL A 139 7.56 10.34 -15.18
C VAL A 139 6.90 9.09 -15.76
N TYR A 140 7.06 8.89 -17.07
CA TYR A 140 6.81 7.61 -17.71
C TYR A 140 8.19 7.00 -17.92
N ILE A 141 8.44 5.87 -17.25
CA ILE A 141 9.68 5.10 -17.37
C ILE A 141 9.53 4.19 -18.58
#